data_AF-A0A9D2B3N2-F1
#
_entry.id   AF-A0A9D2B3N2-F1
#
_cell.length_a   1.000
_cell.length_b   1.000
_cell.length_c   1.000
_cell.angle_alpha   90.00
_cell.angle_beta   90.00
_cell.angle_gamma   90.00
#
_symmetry.space_group_name_H-M   'P 1'
#
loop_
_entity.id
_entity.type
_entity.pdbx_description
1 polymer ?
#
loop_
_entity_poly.entity_id
_entity_poly.type
_entity_poly.pdbx_seq_one_letter_code
_entity_poly.pdbx_strand_id
1 'polypeptide(L)'
;MQIIQRAWIVLMLGYFSYWDIRTRKLPARALLLFLAAGIPVLISRIVETGWMEGFSLLPGVFFWLISRISCGDLGMGDAWMVLGMGLYLSWQEMLVFLILSMFLSMIWAGSLFLKRRDGKETLPLLPFLLAGYIGGMYFWSI
;
A
#
# COMPACT_ATOMS: atom_id res chain seq x y z
N MET A 1 17.47 -5.49 -12.12
CA MET A 1 16.10 -4.93 -12.20
C MET A 1 15.49 -4.61 -10.84
N GLN A 2 15.63 -5.45 -9.81
CA GLN A 2 14.89 -5.31 -8.55
C GLN A 2 15.22 -4.05 -7.71
N ILE A 3 16.47 -3.58 -7.68
CA ILE A 3 16.86 -2.39 -6.89
C ILE A 3 16.18 -1.11 -7.42
N ILE A 4 16.09 -0.96 -8.74
CA ILE A 4 15.46 0.20 -9.39
C ILE A 4 13.96 0.21 -9.07
N GLN A 5 13.31 -0.95 -9.13
CA GLN A 5 11.90 -1.09 -8.77
C GLN A 5 11.65 -0.75 -7.29
N ARG A 6 12.47 -1.26 -6.36
CA ARG A 6 12.34 -0.96 -4.93
C ARG A 6 12.55 0.53 -4.64
N ALA A 7 13.57 1.15 -5.25
CA ALA A 7 13.82 2.58 -5.13
C ALA A 7 12.64 3.41 -5.68
N TRP A 8 12.06 3.00 -6.81
CA TRP A 8 10.89 3.64 -7.38
C TRP A 8 9.67 3.59 -6.45
N ILE A 9 9.42 2.43 -5.83
CA ILE A 9 8.33 2.24 -4.88
C ILE A 9 8.50 3.13 -3.64
N VAL A 10 9.72 3.19 -3.07
CA VAL A 10 9.99 4.06 -1.92
C VAL A 10 9.81 5.53 -2.28
N LEU A 11 10.29 5.97 -3.44
CA LEU A 11 10.13 7.36 -3.90
C LEU A 11 8.65 7.72 -4.11
N MET A 12 7.88 6.84 -4.74
CA MET A 12 6.45 7.05 -4.97
C MET A 12 5.66 7.01 -3.66
N LEU A 13 5.86 6.00 -2.80
CA LEU A 13 5.24 5.95 -1.48
C LEU A 13 5.60 7.16 -0.63
N GLY A 14 6.85 7.63 -0.68
CA GLY A 14 7.30 8.83 0.03
C GLY A 14 6.60 10.08 -0.50
N TYR A 15 6.49 10.23 -1.82
CA TYR A 15 5.75 11.32 -2.45
C TYR A 15 4.26 11.28 -2.06
N PHE A 16 3.64 10.10 -2.11
CA PHE A 16 2.25 9.93 -1.74
C PHE A 16 2.01 10.12 -0.24
N SER A 17 2.91 9.65 0.63
CA SER A 17 2.87 9.87 2.08
C SER A 17 2.98 11.36 2.42
N TYR A 18 3.85 12.10 1.74
CA TYR A 18 3.96 13.55 1.88
C TYR A 18 2.65 14.27 1.49
N TRP A 19 2.04 13.87 0.36
CA TRP A 19 0.76 14.43 -0.10
C TRP A 19 -0.44 14.03 0.77
N ASP A 20 -0.41 12.82 1.33
CA ASP A 20 -1.44 12.29 2.24
C ASP A 20 -1.48 13.10 3.53
N ILE A 21 -0.32 13.39 4.12
CA ILE A 21 -0.18 14.24 5.32
C ILE A 21 -0.65 15.67 5.03
N ARG A 22 -0.34 16.22 3.85
CA ARG A 22 -0.58 17.64 3.54
C ARG A 22 -2.00 17.96 3.07
N THR A 23 -2.67 17.00 2.42
CA THR A 23 -3.90 17.29 1.64
C THR A 23 -4.99 16.24 1.76
N ARG A 24 -4.71 15.08 2.38
CA ARG A 24 -5.64 13.95 2.56
C ARG A 24 -6.37 13.52 1.28
N LYS A 25 -5.79 13.82 0.12
CA LYS A 25 -6.31 13.51 -1.22
C LYS A 25 -5.15 13.06 -2.09
N LEU A 26 -5.19 11.80 -2.50
CA LEU A 26 -4.22 11.24 -3.42
C LEU A 26 -4.41 11.82 -4.82
N PRO A 27 -3.36 12.38 -5.46
CA PRO A 27 -3.44 12.86 -6.83
C PRO A 27 -3.68 11.67 -7.77
N ALA A 28 -4.93 11.52 -8.23
CA ALA A 28 -5.37 10.41 -9.08
C ALA A 28 -4.47 10.17 -10.31
N ARG A 29 -3.89 11.24 -10.87
CA ARG A 29 -2.96 11.16 -12.00
C ARG A 29 -1.66 10.43 -11.65
N ALA A 30 -1.05 10.74 -10.50
CA ALA A 30 0.18 10.07 -10.07
C ALA A 30 -0.10 8.61 -9.70
N LEU A 31 -1.25 8.35 -9.08
CA LEU A 31 -1.68 6.99 -8.76
C LEU A 31 -1.95 6.14 -10.03
N LEU A 32 -2.57 6.72 -11.06
CA LEU A 32 -2.74 6.08 -12.36
C LEU A 32 -1.40 5.74 -13.02
N LEU A 33 -0.42 6.65 -12.97
CA LEU A 33 0.93 6.39 -13.48
C LEU A 33 1.61 5.25 -12.72
N PHE A 34 1.45 5.22 -11.40
CA PHE A 34 1.99 4.15 -10.55
C PHE A 34 1.39 2.78 -10.89
N LEU A 35 0.07 2.71 -11.12
CA LEU A 35 -0.61 1.49 -11.56
C LEU A 35 -0.16 1.07 -12.97
N ALA A 36 -0.14 2.02 -13.91
CA ALA A 36 0.26 1.75 -15.29
C ALA A 36 1.70 1.20 -15.38
N ALA A 37 2.62 1.73 -14.57
CA ALA A 37 4.00 1.26 -14.49
C ALA A 37 4.14 -0.13 -13.81
N GLY A 38 3.17 -0.53 -12.98
CA GLY A 38 3.16 -1.83 -12.30
C GLY A 38 2.68 -2.98 -13.18
N ILE A 39 1.83 -2.72 -14.19
CA ILE A 39 1.27 -3.75 -15.07
C ILE A 39 2.36 -4.56 -15.80
N PRO A 40 3.37 -3.95 -16.46
CA PRO A 40 4.44 -4.69 -17.11
C PRO A 40 5.23 -5.58 -16.14
N VAL A 41 5.41 -5.09 -14.89
CA VAL A 41 6.13 -5.82 -13.83
C VAL A 41 5.35 -7.04 -13.38
N LEU A 42 4.04 -6.92 -13.21
CA LEU A 42 3.19 -8.08 -12.89
C LEU A 42 3.23 -9.10 -14.02
N ILE A 43 3.11 -8.66 -15.28
CA ILE A 43 3.12 -9.56 -16.45
C ILE A 43 4.46 -10.30 -16.53
N SER A 44 5.59 -9.62 -16.39
CA SER A 44 6.90 -10.29 -16.41
C SER A 44 7.02 -11.34 -15.30
N ARG A 45 6.49 -11.03 -14.11
CA ARG A 45 6.52 -11.96 -12.97
C ARG A 45 5.57 -13.15 -13.13
N ILE A 46 4.39 -12.96 -13.71
CA ILE A 46 3.48 -14.07 -14.03
C ILE A 46 4.14 -15.01 -15.05
N VAL A 47 4.89 -14.47 -16.02
CA VAL A 47 5.62 -15.26 -17.01
C VAL A 47 6.80 -16.01 -16.38
N GLU A 48 7.53 -15.39 -15.45
CA GLU A 48 8.72 -15.98 -14.81
C GLU A 48 8.37 -16.97 -13.67
N THR A 49 7.48 -16.59 -12.76
CA THR A 49 7.18 -17.35 -11.53
C THR A 49 5.86 -18.13 -11.61
N GLY A 50 5.01 -17.81 -12.56
CA GLY A 50 3.73 -18.46 -12.79
C GLY A 50 2.49 -17.68 -12.31
N TRP A 51 1.32 -18.24 -12.58
CA TRP A 51 0.00 -17.63 -12.37
C TRP A 51 -0.33 -17.33 -10.90
N MET A 52 0.35 -17.95 -9.94
CA MET A 52 0.13 -17.69 -8.52
C MET A 52 0.48 -16.26 -8.11
N GLU A 53 1.29 -15.55 -8.91
CA GLU A 53 1.58 -14.15 -8.64
C GLU A 53 0.36 -13.24 -8.77
N GLY A 54 -0.70 -13.68 -9.46
CA GLY A 54 -1.97 -12.96 -9.51
C GLY A 54 -2.66 -12.84 -8.14
N PHE A 55 -2.34 -13.73 -7.18
CA PHE A 55 -2.90 -13.66 -5.82
C PHE A 55 -2.48 -12.40 -5.07
N SER A 56 -1.38 -11.74 -5.46
CA SER A 56 -0.93 -10.45 -4.92
C SER A 56 -1.94 -9.31 -5.11
N LEU A 57 -2.85 -9.42 -6.09
CA LEU A 57 -3.89 -8.43 -6.34
C LEU A 57 -5.12 -8.59 -5.45
N LEU A 58 -5.36 -9.80 -4.91
CA LEU A 58 -6.56 -10.09 -4.12
C LEU A 58 -6.75 -9.12 -2.95
N PRO A 59 -5.72 -8.78 -2.15
CA PRO A 59 -5.91 -7.84 -1.06
C PRO A 59 -6.29 -6.45 -1.55
N GLY A 60 -5.72 -5.99 -2.66
CA GLY A 60 -6.08 -4.70 -3.27
C GLY A 60 -7.53 -4.65 -3.76
N VAL A 61 -7.97 -5.72 -4.42
CA VAL A 61 -9.37 -5.86 -4.87
C VAL A 61 -10.32 -5.93 -3.68
N PHE A 62 -9.95 -6.66 -2.63
CA PHE A 62 -10.73 -6.77 -1.40
C PHE A 62 -10.91 -5.41 -0.71
N PHE A 63 -9.82 -4.65 -0.55
CA PHE A 63 -9.87 -3.29 -0.01
C PHE A 63 -10.70 -2.34 -0.88
N TRP A 64 -10.59 -2.45 -2.20
CA TRP A 64 -11.39 -1.66 -3.13
C TRP A 64 -12.89 -1.95 -3.01
N LEU A 65 -13.25 -3.23 -2.86
CA LEU A 65 -14.64 -3.66 -2.68
C LEU A 65 -15.21 -3.13 -1.36
N ILE A 66 -14.44 -3.20 -0.27
CA ILE A 66 -14.81 -2.65 1.04
C ILE A 66 -14.99 -1.13 0.97
N SER A 67 -14.08 -0.41 0.30
CA SER A 67 -14.16 1.04 0.14
C SER A 67 -15.44 1.48 -0.58
N ARG A 68 -15.89 0.69 -1.57
CA ARG A 68 -17.16 0.92 -2.28
C ARG A 68 -18.37 0.71 -1.37
N ILE A 69 -18.32 -0.28 -0.47
CA ILE A 69 -19.40 -0.57 0.49
C ILE A 69 -19.45 0.51 1.59
N SER A 70 -18.30 1.03 2.02
CA SER A 70 -18.20 2.10 3.04
C SER A 70 -18.51 3.52 2.52
N CYS A 71 -19.12 3.68 1.34
CA CYS A 71 -19.44 4.98 0.74
C CYS A 71 -18.25 5.98 0.73
N GLY A 72 -17.02 5.48 0.66
CA GLY A 72 -15.81 6.31 0.62
C GLY A 72 -15.25 6.78 1.97
N ASP A 73 -15.81 6.39 3.11
CA ASP A 73 -15.23 6.68 4.44
C ASP A 73 -13.92 5.92 4.68
N LEU A 74 -13.81 4.69 4.13
CA LEU A 74 -12.56 3.96 4.02
C LEU A 74 -11.81 4.49 2.79
N GLY A 75 -10.79 5.31 3.04
CA GLY A 75 -10.03 6.08 2.06
C GLY A 75 -9.81 5.36 0.73
N MET A 76 -10.57 5.74 -0.30
CA MET A 76 -10.48 5.13 -1.65
C MET A 76 -9.04 5.13 -2.17
N GLY A 77 -8.26 6.16 -1.84
CA GLY A 77 -6.85 6.25 -2.20
C GLY A 77 -5.99 5.11 -1.63
N ASP A 78 -6.26 4.66 -0.41
CA ASP A 78 -5.50 3.60 0.25
C ASP A 78 -5.72 2.26 -0.45
N ALA A 79 -6.96 1.97 -0.82
CA ALA A 79 -7.31 0.75 -1.56
C ALA A 79 -6.59 0.68 -2.91
N TRP A 80 -6.56 1.79 -3.65
CA TRP A 80 -5.82 1.86 -4.91
C TRP A 80 -4.30 1.75 -4.72
N MET A 81 -3.75 2.26 -3.62
CA MET A 81 -2.34 2.12 -3.30
C MET A 81 -1.98 0.67 -2.97
N VAL A 82 -2.79 -0.01 -2.16
CA VAL A 82 -2.65 -1.45 -1.88
C VAL A 82 -2.73 -2.25 -3.19
N LEU A 83 -3.68 -1.92 -4.07
CA LEU A 83 -3.77 -2.55 -5.39
C LEU A 83 -2.50 -2.33 -6.23
N GLY A 84 -1.98 -1.10 -6.25
CA GLY A 84 -0.73 -0.80 -6.95
C GLY A 84 0.46 -1.55 -6.38
N MET A 85 0.56 -1.65 -5.06
CA MET A 85 1.62 -2.43 -4.40
C MET A 85 1.57 -3.91 -4.78
N GLY A 86 0.38 -4.49 -4.95
CA GLY A 86 0.20 -5.85 -5.46
C GLY A 86 0.74 -6.06 -6.89
N LEU A 87 0.81 -5.02 -7.73
CA LEU A 87 1.44 -5.13 -9.05
C LEU A 87 2.96 -5.30 -8.97
N TYR A 88 3.58 -4.73 -7.94
CA TYR A 88 5.03 -4.74 -7.77
C TYR A 88 5.52 -5.88 -6.88
N LEU A 89 4.76 -6.24 -5.85
CA LEU A 89 5.15 -7.20 -4.82
C LEU A 89 4.67 -8.62 -5.15
N SER A 90 5.41 -9.64 -4.72
CA SER A 90 4.92 -11.03 -4.76
C SER A 90 3.76 -11.25 -3.80
N TRP A 91 2.99 -12.32 -4.00
CA TRP A 91 1.87 -12.61 -3.11
C TRP A 91 2.33 -12.76 -1.64
N GLN A 92 3.49 -13.37 -1.40
CA GLN A 92 4.11 -13.50 -0.07
C GLN A 92 4.53 -12.14 0.49
N GLU A 93 5.21 -11.34 -0.34
CA GLU A 93 5.66 -10.00 0.04
C GLU A 93 4.46 -9.09 0.35
N MET A 94 3.40 -9.18 -0.44
CA MET A 94 2.16 -8.42 -0.24
C MET A 94 1.49 -8.76 1.10
N LEU A 95 1.45 -10.04 1.49
CA LEU A 95 0.90 -10.45 2.77
C LEU A 95 1.73 -9.91 3.94
N VAL A 96 3.06 -10.06 3.90
CA VAL A 96 3.95 -9.53 4.94
C VAL A 96 3.85 -8.01 5.04
N PHE A 97 3.85 -7.32 3.90
CA PHE A 97 3.65 -5.87 3.80
C PHE A 97 2.35 -5.44 4.48
N LEU A 98 1.23 -6.09 4.17
CA LEU A 98 -0.06 -5.75 4.75
C LEU A 98 -0.12 -6.03 6.25
N ILE A 99 0.37 -7.18 6.70
CA ILE A 99 0.38 -7.54 8.12
C ILE A 99 1.21 -6.51 8.90
N LEU A 100 2.41 -6.18 8.43
CA LEU A 100 3.26 -5.17 9.08
C LEU A 100 2.59 -3.79 9.08
N SER A 101 2.04 -3.36 7.96
CA SER A 101 1.39 -2.05 7.83
C SER A 101 0.16 -1.94 8.75
N MET A 102 -0.67 -2.98 8.80
CA MET A 102 -1.84 -3.04 9.67
C MET A 102 -1.44 -3.09 11.13
N PHE A 103 -0.43 -3.88 11.49
CA PHE A 103 0.09 -3.96 12.85
C PHE A 103 0.60 -2.61 13.35
N LEU A 104 1.38 -1.89 12.51
CA LEU A 104 1.84 -0.53 12.80
C LEU A 104 0.66 0.44 12.97
N SER A 105 -0.32 0.38 12.06
CA SER A 105 -1.52 1.23 12.16
C SER A 105 -2.32 0.97 13.44
N MET A 106 -2.39 -0.28 13.88
CA MET A 106 -3.13 -0.69 15.08
C MET A 106 -2.44 -0.18 16.36
N ILE A 107 -1.10 -0.27 16.45
CA ILE A 107 -0.33 0.30 17.56
C ILE A 107 -0.56 1.81 17.64
N TRP A 108 -0.51 2.50 16.50
CA TRP A 108 -0.71 3.94 16.46
C TRP A 108 -2.13 4.33 16.85
N ALA A 109 -3.15 3.68 16.28
CA ALA A 109 -4.56 3.90 16.61
C ALA A 109 -4.82 3.64 18.10
N GLY A 110 -4.26 2.56 18.67
CA GLY A 110 -4.34 2.27 20.10
C GLY A 110 -3.71 3.37 20.96
N SER A 111 -2.54 3.89 20.56
CA SER A 111 -1.89 5.00 21.26
C SER A 111 -2.68 6.32 21.20
N LEU A 112 -3.40 6.56 20.10
CA LEU A 112 -4.26 7.72 19.91
C LEU A 112 -5.52 7.63 20.80
N PHE A 113 -6.10 6.43 20.90
CA PHE A 113 -7.25 6.13 21.75
C PHE A 113 -6.92 6.33 23.23
N LEU A 114 -5.74 5.91 23.68
CA LEU A 114 -5.25 6.19 25.03
C LEU A 114 -5.06 7.69 25.32
N LYS A 115 -4.77 8.50 24.30
CA LYS A 115 -4.56 9.95 24.43
C LYS A 115 -5.84 10.79 24.34
N ARG A 116 -7.03 10.17 24.18
CA ARG A 116 -8.34 10.85 24.04
C ARG A 116 -8.32 12.05 23.09
N ARG A 117 -7.57 11.97 21.98
CA ARG A 117 -7.68 12.97 20.92
C ARG A 117 -8.92 12.65 20.10
N ASP A 118 -9.77 13.67 19.88
CA ASP A 118 -11.02 13.54 19.16
C ASP A 118 -10.84 12.75 17.85
N GLY A 119 -11.56 11.64 17.74
CA GLY A 119 -11.49 10.64 16.64
C GLY A 119 -11.99 11.13 15.28
N LYS A 120 -11.74 12.39 14.93
CA LYS A 120 -12.00 13.01 13.62
C LYS A 120 -10.75 13.12 12.75
N GLU A 121 -9.59 12.74 13.28
CA GLU A 121 -8.38 12.59 12.47
C GLU A 121 -8.46 11.25 11.72
N THR A 122 -8.90 11.29 10.47
CA THR A 122 -8.71 10.19 9.50
C THR A 122 -7.23 9.81 9.51
N LEU A 123 -6.90 8.62 10.01
CA LEU A 123 -5.52 8.14 10.08
C LEU A 123 -4.90 8.20 8.67
N PRO A 124 -3.80 8.94 8.45
CA PRO A 124 -3.06 8.85 7.20
C PRO A 124 -2.43 7.45 7.14
N LEU A 125 -3.01 6.56 6.35
CA LEU A 125 -2.63 5.15 6.28
C LEU A 125 -1.30 4.96 5.51
N LEU A 126 -0.98 5.92 4.64
CA LEU A 126 0.20 5.90 3.78
C LEU A 126 1.55 5.92 4.50
N PRO A 127 1.81 6.75 5.53
CA PRO A 127 3.05 6.63 6.30
C PRO A 127 3.22 5.26 6.96
N PHE A 128 2.14 4.60 7.37
CA PHE A 128 2.20 3.24 7.91
C PHE A 128 2.47 2.18 6.83
N LEU A 129 1.88 2.35 5.64
CA LEU A 129 2.20 1.52 4.47
C LEU A 129 3.68 1.67 4.11
N LEU A 130 4.21 2.89 4.06
CA LEU A 130 5.64 3.13 3.79
C LEU A 130 6.52 2.43 4.83
N ALA A 131 6.20 2.57 6.12
CA ALA A 131 6.93 1.91 7.19
C ALA A 131 6.85 0.37 7.11
N GLY A 132 5.68 -0.17 6.77
CA GLY A 132 5.47 -1.60 6.55
C GLY A 132 6.27 -2.14 5.35
N TYR A 133 6.39 -1.36 4.27
CA TYR A 133 7.24 -1.71 3.12
C TYR A 133 8.71 -1.74 3.48
N ILE A 134 9.20 -0.72 4.19
CA ILE A 134 10.59 -0.67 4.66
C ILE A 134 10.87 -1.84 5.62
N GLY A 135 9.96 -2.12 6.56
CA GLY A 135 10.07 -3.25 7.47
C GLY A 135 10.10 -4.59 6.73
N GLY A 136 9.22 -4.77 5.74
CA GLY A 136 9.18 -5.96 4.89
C GLY A 136 10.45 -6.13 4.07
N MET A 137 11.07 -5.04 3.59
CA MET A 137 12.35 -5.12 2.85
C MET A 137 13.46 -5.79 3.65
N TYR A 138 13.54 -5.55 4.96
CA TYR A 138 14.48 -6.27 5.83
C TYR A 138 14.15 -7.75 5.91
N PHE A 139 12.87 -8.12 5.92
CA PHE A 139 12.43 -9.51 6.01
C PHE A 139 12.67 -10.28 4.70
N TRP A 140 12.52 -9.65 3.54
CA TRP A 140 12.80 -10.27 2.23
C TRP A 140 14.29 -10.30 1.86
N SER A 141 15.13 -9.61 2.62
CA SER A 141 16.58 -9.54 2.40
C SER A 141 17.37 -10.54 3.24
N ILE A 142 16.70 -11.33 4.10
CA ILE A 142 17.26 -12.38 4.94
C ILE A 142 16.89 -13.73 4.34
#